data_AF-A0A838TH27-F1
#
_entry.id   AF-A0A838TH27-F1
#
_cell.length_a   1.000
_cell.length_b   1.000
_cell.length_c   1.000
_cell.angle_alpha   90.00
_cell.angle_beta   90.00
_cell.angle_gamma   90.00
#
_symmetry.space_group_name_H-M   'P 1'
#
loop_
_entity.id
_entity.type
_entity.pdbx_description
1 polymer ?
#
loop_
_entity_poly.entity_id
_entity_poly.type
_entity_poly.pdbx_seq_one_letter_code
_entity_poly.pdbx_strand_id
1 'polypeptide(L)'
;MVRRASSSVNPWWLGGVVLLVIAAIVGGWILFKNVSDPYRTLTSLDVPTYLKSADSLRGNVYKLNATVAAQLAWAPSAGRLYSVEVQDRDDILALLIPAQFNSLNIQKGQHYFFKIEVGDKGILRVRDIRKV
;
A
#
# COMPACT_ATOMS: atom_id res chain seq x y z
N MET A 1 -51.36 29.56 24.64
CA MET A 1 -50.48 28.76 25.51
C MET A 1 -50.06 27.51 24.72
N VAL A 2 -48.80 27.44 24.28
CA VAL A 2 -48.29 26.35 23.43
C VAL A 2 -48.01 25.12 24.29
N ARG A 3 -48.71 24.01 24.02
CA ARG A 3 -48.45 22.70 24.65
C ARG A 3 -47.28 22.04 23.89
N ARG A 4 -46.07 22.01 24.47
CA ARG A 4 -44.98 21.18 23.94
C ARG A 4 -45.31 19.72 24.22
N ALA A 5 -45.55 18.94 23.17
CA ALA A 5 -45.66 17.50 23.26
C ALA A 5 -44.29 16.92 23.67
N SER A 6 -44.17 16.48 24.92
CA SER A 6 -43.01 15.70 25.37
C SER A 6 -43.15 14.29 24.81
N SER A 7 -42.63 14.06 23.60
CA SER A 7 -42.50 12.69 23.10
C SER A 7 -41.39 12.00 23.89
N SER A 8 -41.76 11.02 24.72
CA SER A 8 -40.80 10.15 25.41
C SER A 8 -40.19 9.22 24.36
N VAL A 9 -38.94 9.49 23.97
CA VAL A 9 -38.22 8.65 23.02
C VAL A 9 -38.09 7.26 23.63
N ASN A 10 -38.68 6.25 22.97
CA ASN A 10 -38.65 4.87 23.45
C ASN A 10 -37.18 4.38 23.46
N PRO A 11 -36.65 3.90 24.61
CA PRO A 11 -35.26 3.47 24.75
C PRO A 11 -34.78 2.47 23.68
N TRP A 12 -35.69 1.64 23.17
CA TRP A 12 -35.41 0.68 22.09
C TRP A 12 -35.05 1.35 20.76
N TRP A 13 -35.68 2.48 20.43
CA TRP A 13 -35.33 3.26 19.24
C TRP A 13 -33.96 3.91 19.39
N LEU A 14 -33.62 4.35 20.61
CA LEU A 14 -32.29 4.89 20.90
C LEU A 14 -31.21 3.81 20.69
N GLY A 15 -31.44 2.59 21.17
CA GLY A 15 -30.55 1.45 20.96
C GLY A 15 -30.38 1.09 19.47
N GLY A 16 -31.47 1.09 18.70
CA GLY A 16 -31.43 0.83 17.26
C GLY A 16 -30.61 1.87 16.49
N VAL A 17 -30.77 3.15 16.81
CA VAL A 17 -29.99 4.23 16.18
C VAL A 17 -28.51 4.12 16.51
N VAL A 18 -28.16 3.84 17.77
CA VAL A 18 -26.76 3.65 18.19
C VAL A 18 -26.12 2.49 17.43
N LEU A 19 -26.82 1.36 17.28
CA LEU A 19 -26.30 0.20 16.55
C LEU A 19 -26.10 0.50 15.06
N LEU A 20 -27.01 1.27 14.45
CA LEU A 20 -26.92 1.69 13.05
C LEU A 20 -25.73 2.64 12.83
N VAL A 21 -25.50 3.57 13.76
CA VAL A 21 -24.34 4.48 13.73
C VAL A 21 -23.03 3.69 13.85
N ILE A 22 -22.96 2.72 14.76
CA ILE A 22 -21.78 1.85 14.90
C ILE A 22 -21.55 1.06 13.61
N ALA A 23 -22.60 0.47 13.03
CA ALA A 23 -22.51 -0.26 11.78
C ALA A 23 -22.04 0.63 10.61
N ALA A 24 -22.52 1.88 10.54
CA ALA A 24 -22.09 2.85 9.53
C ALA A 24 -20.62 3.25 9.69
N ILE A 25 -20.15 3.45 10.92
CA ILE A 25 -18.74 3.78 11.20
C ILE A 25 -17.82 2.61 10.84
N VAL A 26 -18.16 1.39 11.27
CA VAL A 26 -17.37 0.19 10.99
C VAL A 26 -17.38 -0.13 9.49
N GLY A 27 -18.57 -0.09 8.87
CA GLY A 27 -18.73 -0.31 7.44
C GLY A 27 -17.99 0.74 6.60
N GLY A 28 -18.09 2.01 6.98
CA GLY A 28 -17.34 3.09 6.36
C GLY A 28 -15.83 2.89 6.44
N TRP A 29 -15.31 2.54 7.63
CA TRP A 29 -13.87 2.35 7.82
C TRP A 29 -13.29 1.20 6.98
N ILE A 30 -14.02 0.08 6.88
CA ILE A 30 -13.62 -1.07 6.05
C ILE A 30 -13.62 -0.69 4.56
N LEU A 31 -14.65 0.04 4.11
CA LEU A 31 -14.73 0.49 2.73
C LEU A 31 -13.61 1.47 2.38
N PHE A 32 -13.32 2.44 3.26
CA PHE A 32 -12.25 3.42 3.04
C PHE A 32 -10.87 2.76 2.91
N LYS A 33 -10.55 1.77 3.76
CA LYS A 33 -9.30 1.02 3.67
C LYS A 33 -9.13 0.27 2.35
N ASN A 34 -10.22 -0.28 1.82
CA ASN A 34 -10.18 -1.06 0.58
C ASN A 34 -10.17 -0.20 -0.69
N VAL A 35 -10.66 1.03 -0.63
CA VAL A 35 -10.63 1.97 -1.76
C VAL A 35 -9.27 2.66 -1.91
N SER A 36 -8.50 2.79 -0.82
CA SER A 36 -7.22 3.51 -0.83
C SER A 36 -6.03 2.75 -1.45
N ASP A 37 -6.13 1.43 -1.73
CA ASP A 37 -5.05 0.67 -2.38
C ASP A 37 -5.12 0.82 -3.93
N PRO A 38 -4.21 1.58 -4.56
CA PRO A 38 -4.21 1.81 -6.00
C PRO A 38 -3.89 0.55 -6.82
N TYR A 39 -3.37 -0.51 -6.20
CA TYR A 39 -2.96 -1.76 -6.85
C TYR A 39 -3.73 -2.98 -6.34
N ARG A 40 -4.98 -2.81 -5.91
CA ARG A 40 -5.84 -3.89 -5.37
C ARG A 40 -5.97 -5.14 -6.24
N THR A 41 -5.76 -5.05 -7.56
CA THR A 41 -5.82 -6.20 -8.48
C THR A 41 -4.49 -6.96 -8.61
N LEU A 42 -3.41 -6.44 -8.04
CA LEU A 42 -2.09 -7.07 -8.06
C LEU A 42 -1.86 -7.88 -6.79
N THR A 43 -1.27 -9.05 -6.96
CA THR A 43 -0.82 -9.90 -5.86
C THR A 43 0.38 -9.26 -5.16
N SER A 44 0.39 -9.27 -3.83
CA SER A 44 1.56 -8.83 -3.05
C SER A 44 2.75 -9.74 -3.31
N LEU A 45 3.96 -9.17 -3.39
CA LEU A 45 5.18 -9.96 -3.54
C LEU A 45 5.39 -10.83 -2.29
N ASP A 46 5.52 -12.14 -2.48
CA ASP A 46 5.92 -13.04 -1.41
C ASP A 46 7.45 -13.01 -1.23
N VAL A 47 7.90 -12.10 -0.36
CA VAL A 47 9.31 -11.84 -0.04
C VAL A 47 10.11 -13.12 0.30
N PRO A 48 9.65 -14.05 1.16
CA PRO A 48 10.42 -15.25 1.47
C PRO A 48 10.57 -16.18 0.25
N THR A 49 9.55 -16.31 -0.60
CA THR A 49 9.68 -17.08 -1.85
C THR A 49 10.63 -16.38 -2.82
N TYR A 50 10.58 -15.05 -2.90
CA TYR A 50 11.52 -14.27 -3.68
C TYR A 50 12.98 -14.48 -3.23
N LEU A 51 13.24 -14.41 -1.92
CA LEU A 51 14.58 -14.61 -1.35
C LEU A 51 15.08 -16.06 -1.51
N LYS A 52 14.17 -17.04 -1.48
CA LYS A 52 14.50 -18.45 -1.65
C LYS A 52 14.72 -18.83 -3.13
N SER A 53 13.91 -18.28 -4.03
CA SER A 53 13.91 -18.63 -5.45
C SER A 53 13.27 -17.53 -6.29
N ALA A 54 14.05 -16.50 -6.63
CA ALA A 54 13.59 -15.41 -7.48
C ALA A 54 13.20 -15.86 -8.90
N ASP A 55 13.73 -16.99 -9.37
CA ASP A 55 13.45 -17.53 -10.70
C ASP A 55 12.00 -17.99 -10.91
N SER A 56 11.33 -18.47 -9.85
CA SER A 56 9.93 -18.90 -9.95
C SER A 56 8.96 -17.72 -10.11
N LEU A 57 9.39 -16.52 -9.71
CA LEU A 57 8.60 -15.30 -9.77
C LEU A 57 8.95 -14.44 -10.98
N ARG A 58 9.94 -14.85 -11.79
CA ARG A 58 10.45 -14.10 -12.94
C ARG A 58 9.35 -13.82 -13.96
N GLY A 59 9.32 -12.61 -14.51
CA GLY A 59 8.37 -12.15 -15.51
C GLY A 59 7.00 -11.77 -14.94
N ASN A 60 6.73 -12.07 -13.67
CA ASN A 60 5.49 -11.69 -13.01
C ASN A 60 5.59 -10.29 -12.40
N VAL A 61 4.43 -9.66 -12.28
CA VAL A 61 4.27 -8.32 -11.71
C VAL A 61 3.53 -8.42 -10.38
N TYR A 62 4.08 -7.79 -9.35
CA TYR A 62 3.56 -7.80 -7.99
C TYR A 62 3.41 -6.37 -7.46
N LYS A 63 2.60 -6.24 -6.42
CA LYS A 63 2.61 -5.04 -5.58
C LYS A 63 3.57 -5.23 -4.40
N LEU A 64 4.26 -4.16 -4.04
CA LEU A 64 5.14 -4.09 -2.89
C LEU A 64 4.85 -2.80 -2.13
N ASN A 65 4.54 -2.91 -0.85
CA ASN A 65 4.37 -1.78 0.04
C ASN A 65 5.62 -1.67 0.92
N ALA A 66 6.37 -0.59 0.74
CA ALA A 66 7.66 -0.45 1.37
C ALA A 66 8.04 1.01 1.65
N THR A 67 8.90 1.18 2.64
CA THR A 67 9.48 2.46 3.05
C THR A 67 10.85 2.61 2.42
N VAL A 68 11.15 3.76 1.84
CA VAL A 68 12.48 4.00 1.25
C VAL A 68 13.51 4.19 2.36
N ALA A 69 14.52 3.33 2.41
CA ALA A 69 15.56 3.39 3.44
C ALA A 69 16.77 4.21 2.98
N ALA A 70 17.37 3.88 1.84
CA ALA A 70 18.52 4.62 1.29
C ALA A 70 18.66 4.44 -0.22
N GLN A 71 19.34 5.38 -0.87
CA GLN A 71 19.81 5.19 -2.24
C GLN A 71 21.14 4.45 -2.22
N LEU A 72 21.22 3.30 -2.89
CA LEU A 72 22.42 2.45 -2.94
C LEU A 72 23.32 2.81 -4.12
N ALA A 73 22.73 3.08 -5.28
CA ALA A 73 23.48 3.40 -6.50
C ALA A 73 22.64 4.25 -7.47
N TRP A 74 23.32 4.92 -8.39
CA TRP A 74 22.68 5.63 -9.49
C TRP A 74 23.50 5.48 -10.76
N ALA A 75 22.80 5.25 -11.87
CA ALA A 75 23.35 5.27 -13.21
C ALA A 75 22.44 6.08 -14.13
N PRO A 76 22.98 6.99 -14.97
CA PRO A 76 22.17 7.82 -15.87
C PRO A 76 21.24 7.02 -16.79
N SER A 77 21.73 5.88 -17.31
CA SER A 77 20.99 5.03 -18.26
C SER A 77 20.11 3.97 -17.59
N ALA A 78 20.53 3.39 -16.47
CA ALA A 78 19.82 2.30 -15.81
C ALA A 78 18.81 2.78 -14.75
N GLY A 79 19.01 3.97 -14.17
CA GLY A 79 18.16 4.54 -13.11
C GLY A 79 18.81 4.53 -11.73
N ARG A 80 17.98 4.55 -10.68
CA ARG A 80 18.41 4.59 -9.28
C ARG A 80 18.11 3.27 -8.59
N LEU A 81 19.06 2.76 -7.83
CA LEU A 81 18.89 1.60 -6.96
C LEU A 81 18.62 2.09 -5.54
N TYR A 82 17.51 1.68 -4.96
CA TYR A 82 17.13 2.01 -3.59
C TYR A 82 17.04 0.75 -2.74
N SER A 83 17.43 0.84 -1.47
CA SER A 83 17.01 -0.09 -0.44
C SER A 83 15.65 0.35 0.10
N VAL A 84 14.75 -0.60 0.25
CA VAL A 84 13.42 -0.40 0.84
C VAL A 84 13.16 -1.42 1.93
N GLU A 85 12.47 -0.98 2.97
CA GLU A 85 12.01 -1.81 4.09
C GLU A 85 10.55 -2.18 3.84
N VAL A 86 10.24 -3.48 3.82
CA VAL A 86 8.87 -3.95 3.55
C VAL A 86 7.97 -3.62 4.74
N GLN A 87 6.74 -3.16 4.53
CA GLN A 87 5.90 -2.74 5.67
C GLN A 87 5.48 -3.91 6.58
N ASP A 88 5.26 -5.09 5.98
CA ASP A 88 4.79 -6.27 6.70
C ASP A 88 5.92 -7.13 7.29
N ARG A 89 7.19 -6.80 6.97
CA ARG A 89 8.37 -7.58 7.36
C ARG A 89 9.59 -6.67 7.48
N ASP A 90 10.44 -6.91 8.47
CA ASP A 90 11.71 -6.19 8.65
C ASP A 90 12.80 -6.61 7.64
N ASP A 91 12.37 -7.06 6.45
CA ASP A 91 13.23 -7.46 5.34
C ASP A 91 13.59 -6.24 4.49
N ILE A 92 14.87 -6.11 4.13
CA ILE A 92 15.37 -5.06 3.25
C ILE A 92 15.52 -5.61 1.84
N LEU A 93 14.87 -4.96 0.88
CA LEU A 93 14.94 -5.32 -0.54
C LEU A 93 15.58 -4.21 -1.37
N ALA A 94 16.31 -4.60 -2.40
CA ALA A 94 16.86 -3.67 -3.39
C ALA A 94 15.88 -3.54 -4.58
N LEU A 95 15.45 -2.32 -4.87
CA LEU A 95 14.59 -1.99 -5.99
C LEU A 95 15.32 -1.12 -7.01
N LEU A 96 15.30 -1.55 -8.27
CA LEU A 96 15.74 -0.73 -9.39
C LEU A 96 14.58 0.14 -9.87
N ILE A 97 14.72 1.44 -9.69
CA ILE A 97 13.81 2.46 -10.22
C ILE A 97 14.37 2.96 -11.54
N PRO A 98 13.74 2.63 -12.69
CA PRO A 98 14.24 3.01 -14.00
C PRO A 98 14.31 4.53 -14.17
N ALA A 99 15.21 4.99 -15.05
CA ALA A 99 15.47 6.42 -15.27
C ALA A 99 14.23 7.23 -15.69
N GLN A 100 13.19 6.58 -16.22
CA GLN A 100 11.89 7.20 -16.54
C GLN A 100 11.20 7.85 -15.32
N PHE A 101 11.56 7.44 -14.10
CA PHE A 101 11.04 7.99 -12.85
C PHE A 101 12.01 8.98 -12.17
N ASN A 102 13.08 9.41 -12.83
CA ASN A 102 14.06 10.34 -12.26
C ASN A 102 13.47 11.71 -11.88
N SER A 103 12.33 12.10 -12.48
CA SER A 103 11.59 13.32 -12.15
C SER A 103 10.88 13.25 -10.80
N LEU A 104 10.68 12.05 -10.25
CA LEU A 104 10.04 11.86 -8.95
C LEU A 104 11.05 12.13 -7.83
N ASN A 105 10.68 12.99 -6.89
CA ASN A 105 11.48 13.27 -5.71
C ASN A 105 11.24 12.21 -4.63
N ILE A 106 11.97 11.10 -4.74
CA ILE A 106 11.92 9.99 -3.78
C ILE A 106 12.89 10.29 -2.64
N GLN A 107 12.37 10.31 -1.41
CA GLN A 107 13.17 10.61 -0.22
C GLN A 107 13.15 9.45 0.77
N LYS A 108 14.20 9.37 1.58
CA LYS A 108 14.29 8.45 2.71
C LYS A 108 13.13 8.67 3.68
N GLY A 109 12.59 7.57 4.21
CA GLY A 109 11.48 7.54 5.17
C GLY A 109 10.10 7.71 4.55
N GLN A 110 9.98 7.86 3.21
CA GLN A 110 8.68 7.94 2.56
C GLN A 110 8.13 6.55 2.22
N HIS A 111 6.84 6.37 2.45
CA HIS A 111 6.10 5.16 2.12
C HIS A 111 5.53 5.24 0.70
N TYR A 112 5.72 4.17 -0.06
CA TYR A 112 5.19 4.06 -1.41
C TYR A 112 4.62 2.68 -1.67
N PHE A 113 3.61 2.65 -2.52
CA PHE A 113 3.23 1.46 -3.25
C PHE A 113 4.05 1.37 -4.54
N PHE A 114 4.80 0.29 -4.68
CA PHE A 114 5.56 -0.05 -5.87
C PHE A 114 4.85 -1.17 -6.63
N LYS A 115 4.63 -0.95 -7.93
CA LYS A 115 4.35 -2.02 -8.86
C LYS A 115 5.68 -2.50 -9.42
N ILE A 116 6.06 -3.73 -9.10
CA ILE A 116 7.38 -4.29 -9.41
C ILE A 116 7.24 -5.49 -10.33
N GLU A 117 8.19 -5.64 -11.24
CA GLU A 117 8.36 -6.82 -12.07
C GLU A 117 9.66 -7.50 -11.66
N VAL A 118 9.61 -8.82 -11.47
CA VAL A 118 10.81 -9.62 -11.22
C VAL A 118 11.49 -9.88 -12.57
N GLY A 119 12.55 -9.13 -12.85
CA GLY A 119 13.32 -9.27 -14.08
C GLY A 119 14.31 -10.42 -14.04
N ASP A 120 15.16 -10.48 -15.07
CA ASP A 120 16.23 -11.45 -15.15
C ASP A 120 17.17 -11.38 -13.94
N LYS A 121 17.62 -12.56 -13.48
CA LYS A 121 18.46 -12.73 -12.29
C LYS A 121 17.81 -12.26 -10.98
N GLY A 122 16.48 -12.16 -10.95
CA GLY A 122 15.73 -11.75 -9.76
C GLY A 122 15.75 -10.25 -9.48
N ILE A 123 16.19 -9.42 -10.43
CA ILE A 123 16.25 -7.97 -10.19
C ILE A 123 14.81 -7.41 -10.15
N LEU A 124 14.45 -6.78 -9.03
CA LEU A 124 13.16 -6.12 -8.87
C LEU A 124 13.17 -4.79 -9.62
N ARG A 125 12.41 -4.70 -10.71
CA ARG A 125 12.26 -3.50 -11.53
C ARG A 125 10.94 -2.81 -11.25
N VAL A 126 10.98 -1.53 -10.88
CA VAL A 126 9.76 -0.74 -10.67
C VAL A 126 9.14 -0.38 -12.02
N ARG A 127 7.86 -0.74 -12.19
CA ARG A 127 7.02 -0.40 -13.33
C ARG A 127 6.11 0.78 -13.05
N ASP A 128 5.71 0.98 -11.80
CA ASP A 128 4.90 2.12 -11.37
C ASP A 128 5.14 2.40 -9.87
N ILE A 129 4.98 3.65 -9.46
CA ILE A 129 5.21 4.10 -8.08
C ILE A 129 4.13 5.10 -7.68
N ARG A 130 3.52 4.87 -6.52
CA ARG A 130 2.48 5.73 -5.97
C ARG A 130 2.76 6.00 -4.51
N LYS A 131 2.73 7.29 -4.15
CA LYS A 131 2.88 7.71 -2.75
C LYS A 131 1.63 7.36 -1.97
N VAL A 132 1.82 6.85 -0.75
CA VAL A 132 0.74 6.61 0.23
C VAL A 132 0.39 7.90 0.96
#